data_AF-A0A7C1ADU5-F1
#
_entry.id   AF-A0A7C1ADU5-F1
#
_cell.length_a   1.000
_cell.length_b   1.000
_cell.length_c   1.000
_cell.angle_alpha   90.00
_cell.angle_beta   90.00
_cell.angle_gamma   90.00
#
_symmetry.space_group_name_H-M   'P 1'
#
loop_
_entity.id
_entity.type
_entity.pdbx_description
1 polymer ?
#
loop_
_entity_poly.entity_id
_entity_poly.type
_entity_poly.pdbx_seq_one_letter_code
_entity_poly.pdbx_strand_id
1 'polypeptide(L)'
;MNDVHVATIAAELGLDELQVKATVTLLDDDATVPFIARYRKEATGSLDEVAITAIRDRIAQLRELDKRREAILKSLEERELLTGELKEKIKAAATMAELEDIYLPFRPKRRTRATIAIERGLEPLAEMIFAQ
;
A
#
# COMPACT_ATOMS: atom_id res chain seq x y z
N MET A 1 -14.54 12.45 -0.72
CA MET A 1 -14.04 11.51 0.32
C MET A 1 -13.14 12.32 1.25
N ASN A 2 -13.27 12.18 2.58
CA ASN A 2 -12.27 12.74 3.49
C ASN A 2 -11.13 11.73 3.53
N ASP A 3 -10.06 12.02 2.79
CA ASP A 3 -8.85 11.22 2.87
C ASP A 3 -8.19 11.45 4.24
N VAL A 4 -7.97 10.37 4.99
CA VAL A 4 -7.47 10.41 6.38
C VAL A 4 -6.03 10.94 6.44
N HIS A 5 -5.34 10.95 5.30
CA HIS A 5 -3.93 11.31 5.18
C HIS A 5 -3.67 12.80 5.01
N VAL A 6 -4.71 13.63 4.84
CA VAL A 6 -4.54 15.08 4.61
C VAL A 6 -3.72 15.74 5.72
N ALA A 7 -4.05 15.47 6.98
CA ALA A 7 -3.35 16.05 8.13
C ALA A 7 -1.89 15.61 8.20
N THR A 8 -1.61 14.33 7.93
CA THR A 8 -0.25 13.78 7.89
C THR A 8 0.58 14.47 6.80
N ILE A 9 0.05 14.58 5.59
CA ILE A 9 0.75 15.20 4.45
C ILE A 9 0.97 16.70 4.72
N ALA A 10 -0.02 17.39 5.27
CA ALA A 10 0.08 18.80 5.63
C ALA A 10 1.22 19.02 6.64
N ALA A 11 1.28 18.21 7.70
CA ALA A 11 2.34 18.28 8.70
C ALA A 11 3.73 17.95 8.14
N GLU A 12 3.84 16.91 7.30
CA GLU A 12 5.12 16.49 6.70
C GLU A 12 5.67 17.49 5.68
N LEU A 13 4.80 18.13 4.90
CA LEU A 13 5.18 19.08 3.85
C LEU A 13 5.19 20.54 4.34
N GLY A 14 4.72 20.82 5.55
CA GLY A 14 4.59 22.18 6.08
C GLY A 14 3.56 23.02 5.33
N LEU A 15 2.47 22.39 4.86
CA LEU A 15 1.40 23.01 4.08
C LEU A 15 0.11 23.11 4.90
N ASP A 16 -0.82 23.96 4.46
CA ASP A 16 -2.14 24.03 5.06
C ASP A 16 -3.01 22.83 4.64
N GLU A 17 -3.78 22.28 5.60
CA GLU A 17 -4.65 21.12 5.34
C GLU A 17 -5.66 21.37 4.22
N LEU A 18 -6.17 22.59 4.06
CA LEU A 18 -7.10 22.94 2.99
C LEU A 18 -6.43 22.89 1.63
N GLN A 19 -5.17 23.34 1.53
CA GLN A 19 -4.40 23.29 0.28
C GLN A 19 -4.14 21.84 -0.13
N VAL A 20 -3.74 20.99 0.83
CA VAL A 20 -3.53 19.56 0.61
C VAL A 20 -4.85 18.90 0.20
N LYS A 21 -5.93 19.13 0.94
CA LYS A 21 -7.26 18.56 0.66
C LYS A 21 -7.76 18.94 -0.73
N ALA A 22 -7.64 20.21 -1.12
CA ALA A 22 -8.07 20.68 -2.43
C ALA A 22 -7.23 20.03 -3.55
N THR A 23 -5.92 19.93 -3.35
CA THR A 23 -5.00 19.27 -4.30
C THR A 23 -5.32 17.79 -4.45
N VAL A 24 -5.51 17.06 -3.34
CA VAL A 24 -5.89 15.64 -3.36
C VAL A 24 -7.23 15.44 -4.07
N THR A 25 -8.21 16.30 -3.81
CA THR A 25 -9.53 16.22 -4.47
C THR A 25 -9.41 16.39 -5.99
N LEU A 26 -8.60 17.36 -6.44
CA LEU A 26 -8.34 17.55 -7.87
C LEU A 26 -7.61 16.36 -8.50
N LEU A 27 -6.63 15.78 -7.80
CA LEU A 27 -5.91 14.59 -8.25
C LEU A 27 -6.84 13.37 -8.34
N ASP A 28 -7.79 13.24 -7.42
CA ASP A 28 -8.82 12.17 -7.42
C ASP A 28 -9.82 12.34 -8.58
N ASP A 29 -10.05 13.57 -9.03
CA ASP A 29 -10.83 13.91 -10.22
C ASP A 29 -9.99 13.81 -11.53
N ASP A 30 -8.93 13.01 -11.53
CA ASP A 30 -7.99 12.78 -12.64
C ASP A 30 -7.28 14.04 -13.18
N ALA A 31 -7.24 15.14 -12.40
CA ALA A 31 -6.51 16.33 -12.80
C ALA A 31 -4.99 16.10 -12.75
N THR A 32 -4.28 16.50 -13.80
CA THR A 32 -2.82 16.35 -13.84
C THR A 32 -2.10 17.46 -13.07
N VAL A 33 -0.89 17.16 -12.58
CA VAL A 33 -0.06 18.15 -11.87
C VAL A 33 0.15 19.45 -12.67
N PRO A 34 0.52 19.42 -13.97
CA PRO A 34 0.65 20.66 -14.75
C PRO A 34 -0.68 21.40 -14.92
N PHE A 35 -1.80 20.68 -14.99
CA PHE A 35 -3.13 21.31 -15.07
C PHE A 35 -3.47 22.03 -13.76
N ILE A 36 -3.26 21.39 -12.61
CA ILE A 36 -3.53 21.99 -11.30
C ILE A 36 -2.65 23.23 -11.11
N ALA A 37 -1.34 23.11 -11.35
CA ALA A 37 -0.37 24.18 -11.19
C ALA A 37 -0.65 25.40 -12.08
N ARG A 38 -1.27 25.20 -13.27
CA ARG A 38 -1.57 26.29 -14.20
C ARG A 38 -2.99 26.86 -14.05
N TYR A 39 -3.99 26.02 -13.87
CA TYR A 39 -5.40 26.38 -14.02
C TYR A 39 -6.23 26.26 -12.73
N ARG A 40 -5.64 25.78 -11.63
CA ARG A 40 -6.31 25.62 -10.33
C ARG A 40 -5.55 26.26 -9.17
N LYS A 41 -4.72 27.27 -9.46
CA LYS A 41 -3.94 27.98 -8.44
C LYS A 41 -4.78 28.50 -7.29
N GLU A 42 -5.89 29.17 -7.57
CA GLU A 42 -6.78 29.71 -6.52
C GLU A 42 -7.35 28.61 -5.62
N ALA A 43 -7.70 27.45 -6.21
CA ALA A 43 -8.29 26.34 -5.48
C ALA A 43 -7.28 25.67 -4.53
N THR A 44 -5.99 25.66 -4.87
CA THR A 44 -4.92 25.07 -4.05
C THR A 44 -4.18 26.09 -3.18
N GLY A 45 -4.59 27.37 -3.16
CA GLY A 45 -3.87 28.42 -2.44
C GLY A 45 -2.51 28.75 -3.06
N SER A 46 -2.42 28.71 -4.39
CA SER A 46 -1.24 29.02 -5.21
C SER A 46 -0.03 28.10 -5.00
N LEU A 47 -0.26 26.81 -4.70
CA LEU A 47 0.81 25.82 -4.69
C LEU A 47 1.50 25.71 -6.06
N ASP A 48 2.82 25.53 -6.03
CA ASP A 48 3.63 25.32 -7.22
C ASP A 48 3.66 23.84 -7.64
N GLU A 49 4.26 23.58 -8.80
CA GLU A 49 4.33 22.23 -9.38
C GLU A 49 5.09 21.25 -8.48
N VAL A 50 6.08 21.74 -7.72
CA VAL A 50 6.90 20.93 -6.81
C VAL A 50 6.06 20.46 -5.63
N ALA A 51 5.33 21.37 -4.98
CA ALA A 51 4.46 21.04 -3.86
C ALA A 51 3.31 20.12 -4.29
N ILE A 52 2.68 20.37 -5.44
CA ILE A 52 1.61 19.52 -5.97
C ILE A 52 2.14 18.11 -6.28
N THR A 53 3.36 18.00 -6.83
CA THR A 53 4.03 16.71 -7.08
C THR A 53 4.30 15.98 -5.76
N ALA A 54 4.81 16.67 -4.75
CA ALA A 54 5.07 16.08 -3.44
C ALA A 54 3.79 15.54 -2.78
N ILE A 55 2.68 16.29 -2.87
CA ILE A 55 1.36 15.84 -2.39
C ILE A 55 0.92 14.57 -3.14
N ARG A 56 0.99 14.58 -4.48
CA ARG A 56 0.61 13.42 -5.32
C ARG A 56 1.39 12.17 -4.95
N ASP A 57 2.70 12.29 -4.84
CA ASP A 57 3.56 11.14 -4.57
C ASP A 57 3.35 10.62 -3.15
N ARG A 58 3.18 11.53 -2.17
CA ARG A 58 2.97 11.12 -0.79
C ARG A 58 1.60 10.49 -0.57
N ILE A 59 0.55 11.03 -1.16
CA ILE A 59 -0.79 10.42 -1.04
C ILE A 59 -0.83 9.04 -1.68
N ALA A 60 -0.16 8.86 -2.82
CA ALA A 60 -0.06 7.55 -3.47
C ALA A 60 0.67 6.53 -2.58
N GLN A 61 1.77 6.92 -1.93
CA GLN A 61 2.50 6.06 -1.00
C GLN A 61 1.64 5.64 0.20
N LEU A 62 0.91 6.59 0.81
CA LEU A 62 0.07 6.30 1.98
C LEU A 62 -1.12 5.41 1.62
N ARG A 63 -1.75 5.63 0.46
CA ARG A 63 -2.83 4.75 -0.05
C ARG A 63 -2.32 3.34 -0.36
N GLU A 64 -1.12 3.20 -0.91
CA GLU A 64 -0.53 1.88 -1.17
C GLU A 64 -0.18 1.17 0.15
N LEU A 65 0.32 1.90 1.15
CA LEU A 65 0.55 1.37 2.50
C LEU A 65 -0.75 0.84 3.11
N ASP A 66 -1.84 1.61 3.05
CA ASP A 66 -3.15 1.21 3.56
C ASP A 66 -3.69 -0.03 2.85
N LYS A 67 -3.64 -0.04 1.52
CA LYS A 67 -4.07 -1.18 0.70
C LYS A 67 -3.29 -2.44 1.04
N ARG A 68 -1.97 -2.30 1.21
CA ARG A 68 -1.12 -3.43 1.60
C ARG A 68 -1.44 -3.91 3.02
N ARG A 69 -1.67 -2.97 3.95
CA ARG A 69 -2.05 -3.26 5.33
C ARG A 69 -3.36 -4.05 5.38
N GLU A 70 -4.37 -3.63 4.63
CA GLU A 70 -5.65 -4.33 4.51
C GLU A 70 -5.46 -5.75 3.94
N ALA A 71 -4.67 -5.90 2.88
CA ALA A 71 -4.40 -7.20 2.28
C ALA A 71 -3.71 -8.17 3.26
N ILE A 72 -2.77 -7.67 4.07
CA ILE A 72 -2.09 -8.46 5.11
C ILE A 72 -3.07 -8.86 6.21
N LEU A 73 -3.86 -7.92 6.73
CA LEU A 73 -4.86 -8.20 7.77
C LEU A 73 -5.85 -9.27 7.29
N LYS A 74 -6.37 -9.12 6.08
CA LYS A 74 -7.29 -10.08 5.47
C LYS A 74 -6.64 -11.47 5.33
N SER A 75 -5.40 -11.53 4.83
CA SER A 75 -4.69 -12.81 4.69
C SER A 75 -4.45 -13.51 6.03
N LEU A 76 -4.17 -12.75 7.09
CA LEU A 76 -3.98 -13.31 8.43
C LEU A 76 -5.30 -13.75 9.06
N GLU A 77 -6.38 -13.01 8.84
CA GLU A 77 -7.73 -13.35 9.31
C GLU A 77 -8.25 -14.62 8.63
N GLU A 78 -8.13 -14.73 7.31
CA GLU A 78 -8.53 -15.93 6.54
C GLU A 78 -7.78 -17.20 6.95
N ARG A 79 -6.62 -17.06 7.59
CA ARG A 79 -5.78 -18.16 8.07
C ARG A 79 -5.84 -18.34 9.58
N GLU A 80 -6.72 -17.60 10.26
CA GLU A 80 -6.89 -17.63 11.73
C GLU A 80 -5.59 -17.32 12.50
N LEU A 81 -4.68 -16.55 11.90
CA LEU A 81 -3.39 -16.14 12.48
C LEU A 81 -3.43 -14.74 13.10
N LEU A 82 -4.52 -14.00 12.91
CA LEU A 82 -4.63 -12.61 13.35
C LEU A 82 -4.95 -12.52 14.84
N THR A 83 -3.93 -12.27 15.66
CA THR A 83 -4.10 -11.94 17.09
C THR A 83 -4.40 -10.45 17.28
N GLY A 84 -4.98 -10.08 18.43
CA GLY A 84 -5.22 -8.67 18.77
C GLY A 84 -3.93 -7.84 18.80
N GLU A 85 -2.86 -8.38 19.37
CA GLU A 85 -1.55 -7.70 19.40
C GLU A 85 -0.97 -7.53 17.98
N LEU A 86 -1.07 -8.56 17.13
CA LEU A 86 -0.58 -8.50 15.76
C LEU A 86 -1.37 -7.48 14.92
N LYS A 87 -2.69 -7.40 15.12
CA LYS A 87 -3.56 -6.42 14.48
C LYS A 87 -3.12 -4.99 14.82
N GLU A 88 -2.85 -4.72 16.09
CA GLU A 88 -2.41 -3.38 16.52
C GLU A 88 -1.00 -3.06 15.99
N LYS A 89 -0.07 -4.02 15.97
CA LYS A 89 1.25 -3.83 15.33
C LYS A 89 1.13 -3.48 13.85
N ILE A 90 0.28 -4.18 13.11
CA ILE A 90 0.06 -3.94 11.68
C ILE A 90 -0.58 -2.56 11.42
N LYS A 91 -1.52 -2.16 12.27
CA LYS A 91 -2.12 -0.80 12.21
C LYS A 91 -1.12 0.31 12.51
N ALA A 92 -0.23 0.08 13.46
CA ALA A 92 0.77 1.05 13.88
C ALA A 92 1.95 1.18 12.91
N ALA A 93 2.14 0.23 11.98
CA ALA A 93 3.22 0.27 11.01
C ALA A 93 3.13 1.54 10.13
N ALA A 94 4.18 2.37 10.21
CA ALA A 94 4.26 3.68 9.57
C ALA A 94 4.88 3.60 8.17
N THR A 95 5.64 2.53 7.89
CA THR A 95 6.31 2.33 6.61
C THR A 95 5.98 0.98 5.99
N MET A 96 6.16 0.89 4.67
CA MET A 96 6.00 -0.37 3.94
C MET A 96 7.01 -1.44 4.42
N ALA A 97 8.22 -1.02 4.77
CA ALA A 97 9.25 -1.94 5.27
C ALA A 97 8.84 -2.57 6.61
N GLU A 98 8.44 -1.75 7.58
CA GLU A 98 7.94 -2.24 8.87
C GLU A 98 6.75 -3.18 8.70
N LEU A 99 5.83 -2.83 7.79
CA LEU A 99 4.66 -3.65 7.51
C LEU A 99 5.05 -5.03 6.93
N GLU A 100 6.01 -5.08 6.01
CA GLU A 100 6.52 -6.34 5.46
C GLU A 100 7.32 -7.14 6.49
N ASP A 101 8.11 -6.50 7.34
CA ASP A 101 8.87 -7.16 8.39
C ASP A 101 7.95 -7.85 9.41
N ILE A 102 6.84 -7.20 9.79
CA ILE A 102 5.80 -7.79 10.64
C ILE A 102 5.14 -8.99 9.94
N TYR A 103 4.89 -8.89 8.63
CA TYR A 103 4.22 -9.94 7.87
C TYR A 103 5.13 -11.12 7.48
N LEU A 104 6.44 -10.90 7.42
CA LEU A 104 7.43 -11.85 6.93
C LEU A 104 7.31 -13.27 7.54
N PRO A 105 7.14 -13.44 8.87
CA PRO A 105 7.01 -14.77 9.48
C PRO A 105 5.74 -15.52 9.04
N PHE A 106 4.72 -14.79 8.62
CA PHE A 106 3.41 -15.34 8.27
C PHE A 106 3.24 -15.55 6.77
N ARG A 107 4.13 -14.98 5.94
CA ARG A 107 4.00 -15.02 4.48
C ARG A 107 3.82 -16.46 3.98
N PRO A 108 2.73 -16.78 3.25
CA PRO A 108 2.52 -18.11 2.72
C PRO A 108 3.72 -18.54 1.88
N LYS A 109 4.22 -19.75 2.12
CA LYS A 109 5.21 -20.35 1.22
C LYS A 109 4.55 -20.53 -0.15
N ARG A 110 5.27 -20.15 -1.21
CA ARG A 110 4.78 -20.24 -2.58
C ARG A 110 4.50 -21.71 -2.91
N ARG A 111 3.23 -22.08 -3.08
CA ARG A 111 2.87 -23.39 -3.64
C ARG A 111 3.25 -23.39 -5.11
N THR A 112 4.37 -24.02 -5.43
CA THR A 112 4.83 -24.26 -6.79
C THR A 112 4.05 -25.40 -7.41
N ARG A 113 4.05 -25.48 -8.75
CA ARG A 113 3.52 -26.65 -9.47
C ARG A 113 4.17 -27.96 -8.99
N ALA A 114 5.45 -27.91 -8.62
CA ALA A 114 6.17 -29.05 -8.05
C ALA A 114 5.60 -29.46 -6.69
N THR A 115 5.40 -28.53 -5.74
CA THR A 115 4.76 -28.86 -4.45
C THR A 115 3.36 -29.41 -4.62
N ILE A 116 2.57 -28.88 -5.55
CA ILE A 116 1.23 -29.40 -5.85
C ILE A 116 1.30 -30.82 -6.44
N ALA A 117 2.30 -31.10 -7.29
CA ALA A 117 2.50 -32.42 -7.88
C ALA A 117 2.94 -33.45 -6.83
N ILE A 118 3.85 -33.08 -5.93
CA ILE A 118 4.30 -33.91 -4.81
C ILE A 118 3.14 -34.23 -3.88
N GLU A 119 2.34 -33.23 -3.47
CA GLU A 119 1.12 -33.44 -2.65
C GLU A 119 0.07 -34.35 -3.33
N ARG A 120 0.10 -34.43 -4.66
CA ARG A 120 -0.74 -35.36 -5.45
C ARG A 120 -0.10 -36.76 -5.64
N GLY A 121 1.03 -37.03 -5.00
CA GLY A 121 1.73 -38.31 -5.08
C GLY A 121 2.47 -38.54 -6.39
N LEU A 122 2.81 -37.49 -7.15
CA LEU A 122 3.54 -37.61 -8.43
C LEU A 122 5.07 -37.69 -8.27
N GLU A 123 5.59 -37.58 -7.04
CA GLU A 123 7.02 -37.63 -6.72
C GLU A 123 7.68 -38.97 -7.13
N PRO A 124 7.13 -40.16 -6.81
CA PRO A 124 7.76 -41.43 -7.18
C PRO A 124 7.88 -41.63 -8.70
N LEU A 125 6.88 -41.16 -9.47
CA LEU A 125 6.92 -41.23 -10.93
C LEU A 125 8.03 -40.35 -11.50
N ALA A 126 8.22 -39.15 -10.95
CA ALA A 126 9.30 -38.26 -11.38
C ALA A 126 10.69 -38.87 -11.11
N GLU A 127 10.89 -39.50 -9.95
CA GLU A 127 12.13 -40.21 -9.60
C GLU A 127 12.42 -41.37 -10.57
N MET A 128 11.40 -42.17 -10.92
CA MET A 128 11.54 -43.25 -11.89
C MET A 128 11.99 -42.77 -13.28
N ILE A 129 11.45 -41.64 -13.74
CA ILE A 129 11.84 -41.07 -15.05
C ILE A 129 13.25 -40.48 -14.99
N PHE A 130 13.62 -39.85 -13.87
CA PHE A 130 14.94 -39.22 -13.71
C PHE A 130 16.08 -40.25 -13.61
N ALA A 131 15.80 -41.46 -13.11
CA ALA A 131 16.79 -42.53 -12.97
C ALA A 131 17.10 -43.29 -14.28
N GLN A 132 16.52 -42.89 -15.42
CA GLN A 132 16.81 -43.43 -16.76
C GLN A 132 18.02 -42.76 -17.41
#